data_AF-A0A6C0RH96-F1
#
_entry.id   AF-A0A6C0RH96-F1
#
_cell.length_a   1.000
_cell.length_b   1.000
_cell.length_c   1.000
_cell.angle_alpha   90.00
_cell.angle_beta   90.00
_cell.angle_gamma   90.00
#
_symmetry.space_group_name_H-M   'P 1'
#
loop_
_entity.id
_entity.type
_entity.pdbx_description
1 polymer ?
#
loop_
_entity_poly.entity_id
_entity_poly.type
_entity_poly.pdbx_seq_one_letter_code
_entity_poly.pdbx_strand_id
1 'polypeptide(L)'
;MTNKTCLIYCNCGAGIISDEKKAGLSEAFKTLGIDIYELHDLCAFSLNEKDFLHQLNKNYDKTLIAACYPRAIKNMFEQNEVQLSNYEVFNFREVGTEQLTAEIAVKIDKKQEESSYEVKKTDLKVPAWYPVIDKERCTLCGQCARFCVFGVYSYNKKSLKVVNPLSCKNNCPACGRTCPASAIIFPRLPENSALSGAEPSEDKKATATDQKDNLIVMLSERNNARKNIFRQGTFQLAEEEKKQAIEELKNSFKNKKGDA
;
A
#
# COMPACT_ATOMS: atom_id res chain seq x y z
N MET A 1 38.63 10.17 -1.54
CA MET A 1 37.48 9.25 -1.55
C MET A 1 38.01 7.89 -1.93
N THR A 2 37.62 6.86 -1.19
CA THR A 2 38.10 5.47 -1.36
C THR A 2 37.36 4.73 -2.49
N ASN A 3 36.33 5.35 -3.07
CA ASN A 3 35.37 4.78 -4.01
C ASN A 3 34.81 3.41 -3.54
N LYS A 4 34.65 3.25 -2.23
CA LYS A 4 34.22 1.99 -1.64
C LYS A 4 32.71 1.85 -1.78
N THR A 5 32.28 0.84 -2.52
CA THR A 5 30.85 0.53 -2.74
C THR A 5 30.44 -0.69 -1.91
N CYS A 6 29.26 -0.66 -1.29
CA CYS A 6 28.62 -1.85 -0.73
C CYS A 6 27.24 -2.09 -1.35
N LEU A 7 26.73 -3.30 -1.16
CA LEU A 7 25.37 -3.69 -1.54
C LEU A 7 24.55 -4.06 -0.30
N ILE A 8 23.40 -3.40 -0.12
CA ILE A 8 22.33 -3.86 0.75
C ILE A 8 21.39 -4.72 -0.09
N TYR A 9 21.18 -5.97 0.31
CA TYR A 9 20.17 -6.83 -0.28
C TYR A 9 19.05 -7.09 0.73
N CYS A 10 17.83 -6.69 0.41
CA CYS A 10 16.67 -7.00 1.24
C CYS A 10 16.12 -8.40 0.88
N ASN A 11 16.16 -9.34 1.83
CA ASN A 11 15.57 -10.66 1.68
C ASN A 11 14.03 -10.66 1.88
N CYS A 12 13.43 -9.48 1.98
CA CYS A 12 11.99 -9.25 2.08
C CYS A 12 11.26 -10.20 3.05
N GLY A 13 11.39 -9.98 4.35
CA GLY A 13 10.65 -10.71 5.41
C GLY A 13 9.12 -10.60 5.33
N ALA A 14 8.56 -9.98 4.28
CA ALA A 14 7.14 -10.01 3.93
C ALA A 14 6.77 -11.11 2.92
N GLY A 15 7.75 -11.76 2.29
CA GLY A 15 7.50 -12.79 1.26
C GLY A 15 7.01 -12.24 -0.07
N ILE A 16 7.42 -11.02 -0.48
CA ILE A 16 7.02 -10.41 -1.76
C ILE A 16 7.68 -11.11 -2.95
N ILE A 17 8.91 -11.58 -2.77
CA ILE A 17 9.64 -12.39 -3.74
C ILE A 17 9.70 -13.84 -3.24
N SER A 18 9.73 -14.80 -4.17
CA SER A 18 9.75 -16.23 -3.85
C SER A 18 11.10 -16.67 -3.24
N ASP A 19 11.11 -17.80 -2.55
CA ASP A 19 12.32 -18.32 -1.91
C ASP A 19 13.38 -18.75 -2.93
N GLU A 20 12.97 -19.20 -4.11
CA GLU A 20 13.88 -19.50 -5.23
C GLU A 20 14.56 -18.21 -5.72
N LYS A 21 13.79 -17.12 -5.86
CA LYS A 21 14.33 -15.83 -6.27
C LYS A 21 15.29 -15.29 -5.22
N LYS A 22 14.97 -15.43 -3.94
CA LYS A 22 15.83 -15.00 -2.84
C LYS A 22 17.16 -15.72 -2.86
N ALA A 23 17.13 -17.06 -2.97
CA ALA A 23 18.34 -17.89 -3.04
C ALA A 23 19.17 -17.55 -4.28
N GLY A 24 18.52 -17.36 -5.44
CA GLY A 24 19.18 -16.98 -6.68
C GLY A 24 19.89 -15.62 -6.57
N LEU A 25 19.27 -14.63 -5.93
CA LEU A 25 19.87 -13.32 -5.69
C LEU A 25 21.04 -13.39 -4.70
N SER A 26 20.89 -14.09 -3.58
CA SER A 26 21.97 -14.28 -2.60
C SER A 26 23.21 -14.91 -3.25
N GLU A 27 23.03 -15.91 -4.12
CA GLU A 27 24.15 -16.55 -4.79
C GLU A 27 24.76 -15.67 -5.89
N ALA A 28 23.93 -15.04 -6.71
CA ALA A 28 24.39 -14.15 -7.77
C ALA A 28 25.21 -12.97 -7.20
N PHE A 29 24.76 -12.37 -6.10
CA PHE A 29 25.43 -11.21 -5.51
C PHE A 29 26.81 -11.51 -4.92
N LYS A 30 27.07 -12.72 -4.40
CA LYS A 30 28.40 -13.12 -3.92
C LYS A 30 29.51 -12.94 -4.97
N THR A 31 29.15 -12.99 -6.26
CA THR A 31 30.10 -12.85 -7.38
C THR A 31 30.50 -11.41 -7.70
N LEU A 32 29.86 -10.42 -7.07
CA LEU A 32 30.06 -9.00 -7.37
C LEU A 32 31.40 -8.44 -6.88
N GLY A 33 32.03 -9.08 -5.89
CA GLY A 33 33.34 -8.66 -5.34
C GLY A 33 33.28 -7.33 -4.59
N ILE A 34 32.21 -7.12 -3.83
CA ILE A 34 32.00 -5.99 -2.91
C ILE A 34 31.39 -6.49 -1.61
N ASP A 35 31.54 -5.74 -0.53
CA ASP A 35 30.87 -6.01 0.74
C ASP A 35 29.34 -6.03 0.58
N ILE A 36 28.71 -7.12 1.01
CA ILE A 36 27.27 -7.37 0.89
C ILE A 36 26.64 -7.57 2.27
N TYR A 37 25.57 -6.83 2.51
CA TYR A 37 24.73 -6.96 3.69
C TYR A 37 23.35 -7.45 3.28
N GLU A 38 23.10 -8.74 3.47
CA GLU A 38 21.77 -9.33 3.33
C GLU A 38 20.95 -9.02 4.59
N LEU A 39 19.92 -8.21 4.45
CA LEU A 39 19.01 -7.86 5.52
C LEU A 39 17.76 -8.72 5.40
N HIS A 40 17.36 -9.36 6.50
CA HIS A 40 16.10 -10.08 6.55
C HIS A 40 14.91 -9.20 6.12
N ASP A 41 14.90 -7.93 6.54
CA ASP A 41 13.79 -7.02 6.30
C ASP A 41 14.20 -5.54 6.34
N LEU A 42 14.47 -4.94 5.18
CA LEU A 42 14.84 -3.52 5.10
C LEU A 42 13.78 -2.57 5.68
N CYS A 43 12.49 -2.95 5.65
CA CYS A 43 11.42 -2.13 6.24
C CYS A 43 11.58 -2.05 7.76
N ALA A 44 11.97 -3.16 8.39
CA ALA A 44 12.26 -3.22 9.83
C ALA A 44 13.54 -2.46 10.17
N PHE A 45 14.62 -2.68 9.40
CA PHE A 45 15.91 -1.99 9.59
C PHE A 45 15.77 -0.47 9.54
N SER A 46 14.95 0.04 8.61
CA SER A 46 14.72 1.49 8.54
C SER A 46 13.96 2.05 9.75
N LEU A 47 13.20 1.23 10.49
CA LEU A 47 12.48 1.65 11.69
C LEU A 47 13.30 1.48 12.97
N ASN A 48 13.94 0.31 13.15
CA ASN A 48 14.49 -0.14 14.43
C ASN A 48 16.02 -0.17 14.45
N GLU A 49 16.67 -0.57 13.35
CA GLU A 49 18.14 -0.72 13.26
C GLU A 49 18.81 0.41 12.45
N LYS A 50 18.38 1.67 12.66
CA LYS A 50 18.87 2.82 11.88
C LYS A 50 20.38 3.05 12.01
N ASP A 51 20.95 2.79 13.17
CA ASP A 51 22.38 2.98 13.44
C ASP A 51 23.25 2.16 12.49
N PHE A 52 22.83 0.93 12.17
CA PHE A 52 23.51 0.10 11.19
C PHE A 52 23.49 0.77 9.80
N LEU A 53 22.33 1.27 9.36
CA LEU A 53 22.22 1.95 8.07
C LEU A 53 23.06 3.24 8.03
N HIS A 54 23.10 3.99 9.14
CA HIS A 54 23.94 5.20 9.26
C HIS A 54 25.44 4.88 9.25
N GLN A 55 25.85 3.74 9.81
CA GLN A 55 27.25 3.28 9.75
C GLN A 55 27.69 3.00 8.33
N LEU A 56 26.81 2.46 7.47
CA LEU A 56 27.14 2.23 6.06
C LEU A 56 27.48 3.55 5.33
N ASN A 57 26.77 4.64 5.61
CA ASN A 57 27.08 5.96 5.04
C ASN A 57 28.45 6.52 5.49
N LYS A 58 29.01 6.03 6.61
CA LYS A 58 30.35 6.42 7.07
C LYS A 58 31.45 5.55 6.46
N ASN A 59 31.15 4.28 6.23
CA ASN A 59 32.13 3.27 5.83
C ASN A 59 32.25 3.14 4.30
N TYR A 60 31.25 3.60 3.56
CA TYR A 60 31.17 3.45 2.11
C TYR A 60 30.85 4.79 1.44
N ASP A 61 31.49 5.03 0.31
CA ASP A 61 31.26 6.22 -0.53
C ASP A 61 29.95 6.10 -1.32
N LYS A 62 29.51 4.86 -1.62
CA LYS A 62 28.29 4.55 -2.37
C LYS A 62 27.62 3.28 -1.84
N THR A 63 26.29 3.29 -1.75
CA THR A 63 25.49 2.14 -1.33
C THR A 63 24.51 1.74 -2.42
N LEU A 64 24.66 0.56 -2.99
CA LEU A 64 23.66 -0.04 -3.88
C LEU A 64 22.62 -0.77 -3.02
N ILE A 65 21.35 -0.75 -3.42
CA ILE A 65 20.26 -1.34 -2.64
C ILE A 65 19.37 -2.19 -3.54
N ALA A 66 19.44 -3.52 -3.43
CA ALA A 66 18.50 -4.44 -4.05
C ALA A 66 17.29 -4.66 -3.13
N ALA A 67 16.16 -4.03 -3.44
CA ALA A 67 14.98 -4.04 -2.57
C ALA A 67 13.66 -3.90 -3.35
N CYS A 68 12.62 -3.39 -2.69
CA CYS A 68 11.37 -3.00 -3.33
C CYS A 68 11.57 -1.76 -4.24
N TYR A 69 10.46 -1.24 -4.77
CA TYR A 69 10.44 -0.05 -5.63
C TYR A 69 11.28 1.13 -5.09
N PRO A 70 12.08 1.81 -5.94
CA PRO A 70 12.89 2.96 -5.56
C PRO A 70 12.10 4.06 -4.84
N ARG A 71 10.91 4.39 -5.37
CA ARG A 71 9.99 5.37 -4.77
C ARG A 71 9.55 4.99 -3.35
N ALA A 72 9.34 3.70 -3.08
CA ALA A 72 9.03 3.22 -1.73
C ALA A 72 10.24 3.39 -0.79
N ILE A 73 11.43 2.95 -1.21
CA ILE A 73 12.64 2.98 -0.38
C ILE A 73 13.07 4.41 -0.08
N LYS A 74 13.07 5.31 -1.09
CA LYS A 74 13.42 6.72 -0.91
C LYS A 74 12.55 7.39 0.16
N ASN A 75 11.24 7.29 0.00
CA ASN A 75 10.29 7.90 0.94
C ASN A 75 10.31 7.22 2.31
N MET A 76 10.59 5.92 2.38
CA MET A 76 10.72 5.19 3.64
C MET A 76 11.95 5.67 4.43
N PHE A 77 13.09 5.81 3.75
CA PHE A 77 14.32 6.32 4.37
C PHE A 77 14.13 7.76 4.85
N GLU A 78 13.53 8.62 4.04
CA GLU A 78 13.26 9.99 4.45
C GLU A 78 12.26 10.09 5.61
N GLN A 79 11.17 9.31 5.57
CA GLN A 79 10.17 9.27 6.63
C GLN A 79 10.76 8.76 7.95
N ASN A 80 11.65 7.77 7.88
CA ASN A 80 12.24 7.14 9.04
C ASN A 80 13.60 7.74 9.42
N GLU A 81 14.02 8.85 8.81
CA GLU A 81 15.25 9.56 9.17
C GLU A 81 16.53 8.70 9.01
N VAL A 82 16.55 7.85 7.98
CA VAL A 82 17.75 7.08 7.58
C VAL A 82 18.71 8.01 6.84
N GLN A 83 19.92 8.16 7.37
CA GLN A 83 20.98 9.00 6.81
C GLN A 83 21.86 8.18 5.85
N LEU A 84 21.39 8.00 4.62
CA LEU A 84 22.16 7.47 3.50
C LEU A 84 22.14 8.51 2.38
N SER A 85 23.30 9.02 2.00
CA SER A 85 23.42 10.19 1.12
C SER A 85 23.67 9.84 -0.35
N ASN A 86 24.48 8.82 -0.63
CA ASN A 86 24.79 8.36 -1.98
C ASN A 86 24.35 6.90 -2.15
N TYR A 87 23.09 6.69 -2.51
CA TYR A 87 22.56 5.36 -2.76
C TYR A 87 21.74 5.26 -4.05
N GLU A 88 21.72 4.05 -4.61
CA GLU A 88 20.92 3.71 -5.79
C GLU A 88 20.11 2.45 -5.51
N VAL A 89 18.81 2.48 -5.82
CA VAL A 89 17.87 1.40 -5.51
C VAL A 89 17.50 0.63 -6.78
N PHE A 90 17.61 -0.69 -6.71
CA PHE A 90 17.27 -1.62 -7.78
C PHE A 90 16.07 -2.46 -7.37
N ASN A 91 15.04 -2.46 -8.21
CA ASN A 91 13.75 -3.07 -7.91
C ASN A 91 13.76 -4.58 -8.19
N PHE A 92 13.87 -5.41 -7.16
CA PHE A 92 13.77 -6.86 -7.35
C PHE A 92 12.36 -7.34 -7.69
N ARG A 93 11.31 -6.50 -7.63
CA ARG A 93 9.92 -6.99 -7.77
C ARG A 93 9.60 -7.28 -9.22
N GLU A 94 10.13 -6.45 -10.11
CA GLU A 94 9.82 -6.47 -11.53
C GLU A 94 10.99 -6.97 -12.37
N VAL A 95 12.22 -6.81 -11.87
CA VAL A 95 13.44 -7.21 -12.58
C VAL A 95 13.84 -8.63 -12.18
N GLY A 96 14.22 -9.45 -13.17
CA GLY A 96 14.74 -10.81 -12.95
C GLY A 96 16.14 -10.83 -12.30
N THR A 97 16.52 -11.95 -11.70
CA THR A 97 17.80 -12.12 -10.97
C THR A 97 19.02 -11.76 -11.83
N GLU A 98 19.09 -12.29 -13.06
CA GLU A 98 20.22 -12.06 -13.97
C GLU A 98 20.35 -10.59 -14.35
N GLN A 99 19.24 -9.98 -14.79
CA GLN A 99 19.21 -8.57 -15.19
C GLN A 99 19.55 -7.65 -14.01
N LEU A 100 18.96 -7.89 -12.83
CA LEU A 100 19.23 -7.09 -11.63
C LEU A 100 20.71 -7.15 -11.23
N THR A 101 21.30 -8.34 -11.30
CA THR A 101 22.72 -8.55 -10.99
C THR A 101 23.61 -7.81 -12.00
N ALA A 102 23.28 -7.85 -13.29
CA ALA A 102 24.00 -7.12 -14.33
C ALA A 102 23.91 -5.60 -14.13
N GLU A 103 22.72 -5.07 -13.84
CA GLU A 103 22.50 -3.65 -13.56
C GLU A 103 23.32 -3.17 -12.35
N ILE A 104 23.35 -3.95 -11.28
CA ILE A 104 24.16 -3.67 -10.08
C ILE A 104 25.65 -3.72 -10.43
N ALA A 105 26.10 -4.74 -11.15
CA ALA A 105 27.52 -4.92 -11.51
C ALA A 105 28.07 -3.74 -12.31
N VAL A 106 27.28 -3.16 -13.22
CA VAL A 106 27.67 -1.97 -14.00
C VAL A 106 27.88 -0.74 -13.10
N LYS A 107 27.26 -0.70 -11.93
CA LYS A 107 27.31 0.44 -11.01
C LYS A 107 28.41 0.34 -9.96
N ILE A 108 29.21 -0.73 -9.99
CA ILE A 108 30.36 -0.94 -9.13
C ILE A 108 31.61 -0.34 -9.80
N ASP A 109 32.14 0.73 -9.22
CA ASP A 109 33.29 1.43 -9.79
C ASP A 109 34.59 0.61 -9.69
N LYS A 110 34.79 -0.07 -8.55
CA LYS A 110 35.99 -0.87 -8.29
C LYS A 110 35.64 -2.06 -7.41
N LYS A 111 36.04 -3.26 -7.85
CA LYS A 111 35.97 -4.48 -7.04
C LYS A 111 36.97 -4.38 -5.87
N GLN A 112 36.58 -4.93 -4.73
CA GLN A 112 37.40 -4.99 -3.53
C GLN A 112 38.29 -6.24 -3.59
N GLU A 113 39.53 -6.14 -3.09
CA GLU A 113 40.45 -7.29 -3.02
C GLU A 113 39.93 -8.37 -2.06
N GLU A 114 39.26 -7.95 -1.01
CA GLU A 114 38.55 -8.80 -0.05
C GLU A 114 37.13 -8.25 0.11
N SER A 115 36.12 -9.11 -0.05
CA SER A 115 34.71 -8.75 0.06
C SER A 115 34.02 -9.64 1.08
N SER A 116 33.21 -9.06 1.96
CA SER A 116 32.42 -9.80 2.95
C SER A 116 30.98 -10.06 2.51
N TYR A 117 30.37 -11.10 3.05
CA TYR A 117 28.94 -11.37 2.94
C TYR A 117 28.36 -11.57 4.34
N GLU A 118 27.52 -10.66 4.78
CA GLU A 118 26.92 -10.69 6.12
C GLU A 118 25.40 -10.75 6.06
N VAL A 119 24.82 -11.72 6.76
CA VAL A 119 23.37 -11.80 6.96
C VAL A 119 23.01 -11.12 8.28
N LYS A 120 22.16 -10.09 8.23
CA LYS A 120 21.67 -9.36 9.40
C LYS A 120 20.18 -9.59 9.60
N LYS A 121 19.79 -9.90 10.83
CA LYS A 121 18.39 -10.06 11.25
C LYS A 121 17.98 -8.88 12.13
N THR A 122 16.73 -8.46 12.00
CA THR A 122 16.13 -7.43 12.84
C THR A 122 15.70 -8.02 14.17
N ASP A 123 15.76 -7.22 15.23
CA ASP A 123 15.23 -7.59 16.54
C ASP A 123 13.72 -7.32 16.67
N LEU A 124 13.13 -6.62 15.70
CA LEU A 124 11.72 -6.28 15.68
C LEU A 124 10.87 -7.56 15.66
N LYS A 125 10.08 -7.77 16.73
CA LYS A 125 9.24 -8.97 16.91
C LYS A 125 7.91 -8.94 16.17
N VAL A 126 7.55 -7.79 15.61
CA VAL A 126 6.31 -7.58 14.86
C VAL A 126 6.63 -7.32 13.40
N PRO A 127 5.74 -7.67 12.46
CA PRO A 127 5.91 -7.30 11.06
C PRO A 127 6.08 -5.79 10.92
N ALA A 128 7.07 -5.35 10.15
CA ALA A 128 7.29 -3.94 9.83
C ALA A 128 6.26 -3.42 8.81
N TRP A 129 4.98 -3.61 9.10
CA TRP A 129 3.86 -3.14 8.28
C TRP A 129 3.44 -1.74 8.71
N TYR A 130 3.68 -0.75 7.86
CA TYR A 130 3.31 0.64 8.12
C TYR A 130 3.22 1.43 6.81
N PRO A 131 2.45 2.53 6.77
CA PRO A 131 2.40 3.41 5.63
C PRO A 131 3.69 4.23 5.50
N VAL A 132 4.11 4.45 4.26
CA VAL A 132 5.19 5.36 3.87
C VAL A 132 4.56 6.50 3.08
N ILE A 133 4.82 7.74 3.49
CA ILE A 133 4.29 8.93 2.82
C ILE A 133 5.26 9.38 1.74
N ASP A 134 4.78 9.42 0.50
CA ASP A 134 5.40 10.11 -0.61
C ASP A 134 5.22 11.63 -0.46
N LYS A 135 6.28 12.31 -0.03
CA LYS A 135 6.22 13.75 0.26
C LYS A 135 6.04 14.59 -1.00
N GLU A 136 6.63 14.17 -2.12
CA GLU A 136 6.54 14.89 -3.40
C GLU A 136 5.11 14.88 -3.93
N ARG A 137 4.36 13.81 -3.68
CA ARG A 137 2.94 13.70 -4.11
C ARG A 137 1.93 14.13 -3.06
N CYS A 138 2.31 14.23 -1.79
CA CYS A 138 1.35 14.50 -0.71
C CYS A 138 0.80 15.93 -0.78
N THR A 139 -0.51 16.06 -1.04
CA THR A 139 -1.21 17.37 -1.07
C THR A 139 -1.64 17.86 0.32
N LEU A 140 -1.19 17.19 1.40
CA LEU A 140 -1.60 17.46 2.79
C LEU A 140 -3.12 17.50 3.01
N CYS A 141 -3.92 16.80 2.20
CA CYS A 141 -5.39 16.78 2.36
C CYS A 141 -5.86 16.14 3.68
N GLY A 142 -5.03 15.28 4.30
CA GLY A 142 -5.29 14.62 5.58
C GLY A 142 -6.34 13.50 5.55
N GLN A 143 -6.75 13.00 4.37
CA GLN A 143 -7.74 11.92 4.28
C GLN A 143 -7.24 10.63 4.96
N CYS A 144 -5.96 10.27 4.76
CA CYS A 144 -5.34 9.11 5.39
C CYS A 144 -5.37 9.19 6.94
N ALA A 145 -5.11 10.37 7.51
CA ALA A 145 -5.15 10.59 8.95
C ALA A 145 -6.57 10.45 9.51
N ARG A 146 -7.58 11.00 8.82
CA ARG A 146 -8.99 10.87 9.23
C ARG A 146 -9.53 9.45 9.11
N PHE A 147 -9.04 8.70 8.14
CA PHE A 147 -9.41 7.30 7.94
C PHE A 147 -8.80 6.38 9.00
N CYS A 148 -7.62 6.72 9.52
CA CYS A 148 -6.87 5.84 10.42
C CYS A 148 -7.40 5.90 11.87
N VAL A 149 -8.17 4.90 12.26
CA VAL A 149 -8.63 4.73 13.66
C VAL A 149 -7.53 4.22 14.61
N PHE A 150 -6.37 3.83 14.10
CA PHE A 150 -5.27 3.25 14.87
C PHE A 150 -4.22 4.26 15.33
N GLY A 151 -4.44 5.56 15.09
CA GLY A 151 -3.52 6.61 15.56
C GLY A 151 -2.13 6.58 14.90
N VAL A 152 -2.00 6.02 13.70
CA VAL A 152 -0.72 5.91 12.98
C VAL A 152 -0.16 7.28 12.58
N TYR A 153 -1.04 8.22 12.26
CA TYR A 153 -0.68 9.53 11.72
C TYR A 153 -0.85 10.67 12.73
N SER A 154 0.00 11.68 12.62
CA SER A 154 -0.20 13.02 13.18
C SER A 154 -0.44 14.00 12.03
N TYR A 155 -1.47 14.84 12.15
CA TYR A 155 -1.89 15.77 11.11
C TYR A 155 -2.40 17.10 11.68
N ASN A 156 -1.92 18.22 11.14
CA ASN A 156 -2.32 19.58 11.58
C ASN A 156 -2.55 20.56 10.41
N LYS A 157 -2.97 20.07 9.23
CA LYS A 157 -3.12 20.83 7.96
C LYS A 157 -1.84 21.39 7.36
N LYS A 158 -0.82 21.68 8.16
CA LYS A 158 0.52 22.14 7.72
C LYS A 158 1.52 20.99 7.57
N SER A 159 1.28 19.89 8.27
CA SER A 159 2.13 18.72 8.29
C SER A 159 1.30 17.44 8.42
N LEU A 160 1.81 16.37 7.82
CA LEU A 160 1.33 15.01 7.95
C LEU A 160 2.55 14.12 8.20
N LYS A 161 2.54 13.35 9.29
CA LYS A 161 3.64 12.44 9.65
C LYS A 161 3.09 11.11 10.12
N VAL A 162 3.83 10.03 9.89
CA VAL A 162 3.62 8.73 10.54
C VAL A 162 4.35 8.76 11.87
N VAL A 163 3.61 8.74 12.98
CA VAL A 163 4.16 8.85 14.34
C VAL A 163 4.13 7.53 15.10
N ASN A 164 3.17 6.66 14.77
CA ASN A 164 3.04 5.33 15.38
C ASN A 164 3.02 4.25 14.29
N PRO A 165 4.15 4.01 13.60
CA PRO A 165 4.19 3.10 12.46
C PRO A 165 3.72 1.68 12.82
N LEU A 166 4.16 1.16 13.97
CA LEU A 166 3.82 -0.20 14.43
C LEU A 166 2.39 -0.37 14.95
N SER A 167 1.63 0.72 15.08
CA SER A 167 0.19 0.65 15.40
C SER A 167 -0.68 0.38 14.17
N CYS A 168 -0.09 0.36 12.97
CA CYS A 168 -0.84 0.06 11.76
C CYS A 168 -1.37 -1.38 11.77
N LYS A 169 -2.66 -1.56 11.47
CA LYS A 169 -3.23 -2.90 11.31
C LYS A 169 -2.56 -3.60 10.13
N ASN A 170 -1.87 -4.70 10.41
CA ASN A 170 -1.24 -5.55 9.41
C ASN A 170 -2.19 -5.87 8.25
N ASN A 171 -1.66 -5.82 7.02
CA ASN A 171 -2.37 -6.08 5.77
C ASN A 171 -3.54 -5.13 5.45
N CYS A 172 -3.65 -3.99 6.13
CA CYS A 172 -4.68 -2.97 5.85
C CYS A 172 -4.09 -1.76 5.11
N PRO A 173 -4.23 -1.64 3.78
CA PRO A 173 -3.75 -0.49 3.02
C PRO A 173 -4.86 0.52 2.70
N ALA A 174 -5.97 0.48 3.44
CA ALA A 174 -7.19 1.23 3.11
C ALA A 174 -6.99 2.75 3.05
N CYS A 175 -6.16 3.31 3.94
CA CYS A 175 -5.80 4.73 3.91
C CYS A 175 -5.03 5.14 2.65
N GLY A 176 -4.30 4.21 2.02
CA GLY A 176 -3.63 4.48 0.75
C GLY A 176 -4.55 4.35 -0.45
N ARG A 177 -5.53 3.43 -0.43
CA ARG A 177 -6.55 3.32 -1.48
C ARG A 177 -7.45 4.54 -1.60
N THR A 178 -7.70 5.25 -0.49
CA THR A 178 -8.47 6.51 -0.51
C THR A 178 -7.61 7.74 -0.81
N CYS A 179 -6.29 7.62 -0.90
CA CYS A 179 -5.43 8.78 -1.12
C CYS A 179 -5.62 9.31 -2.55
N PRO A 180 -6.17 10.53 -2.76
CA PRO A 180 -6.45 11.05 -4.10
C PRO A 180 -5.17 11.35 -4.91
N ALA A 181 -4.05 11.52 -4.22
CA ALA A 181 -2.75 11.78 -4.82
C ALA A 181 -1.86 10.53 -4.89
N SER A 182 -2.38 9.33 -4.58
CA SER A 182 -1.62 8.07 -4.51
C SER A 182 -0.30 8.20 -3.72
N ALA A 183 -0.30 9.01 -2.67
CA ALA A 183 0.90 9.42 -1.93
C ALA A 183 1.18 8.54 -0.70
N ILE A 184 0.36 7.53 -0.44
CA ILE A 184 0.58 6.58 0.66
C ILE A 184 0.99 5.25 0.06
N ILE A 185 2.11 4.73 0.52
CA ILE A 185 2.77 3.52 0.01
C ILE A 185 2.84 2.48 1.14
N PHE A 186 2.63 1.21 0.79
CA PHE A 186 2.84 0.05 1.65
C PHE A 186 3.83 -0.89 0.95
N PRO A 187 5.15 -0.78 1.22
CA PRO A 187 6.18 -1.54 0.49
C PRO A 187 6.00 -3.07 0.58
N ARG A 188 5.42 -3.52 1.70
CA ARG A 188 5.11 -4.93 2.00
C ARG A 188 3.78 -5.42 1.41
N LEU A 189 3.14 -4.63 0.56
CA LEU A 189 1.91 -5.05 -0.10
C LEU A 189 2.23 -5.94 -1.32
N PRO A 190 1.65 -7.15 -1.43
CA PRO A 190 1.96 -8.11 -2.50
C PRO A 190 1.65 -7.63 -3.93
N GLU A 191 0.64 -6.77 -4.09
CA GLU A 191 0.29 -6.24 -5.42
C GLU A 191 1.43 -5.36 -5.98
N ASN A 192 1.71 -5.46 -7.28
CA ASN A 192 2.64 -4.57 -7.99
C ASN A 192 1.87 -3.34 -8.48
N SER A 193 1.80 -2.30 -7.64
CA SER A 193 0.97 -1.12 -7.90
C SER A 193 1.58 0.15 -7.30
N ALA A 194 0.99 1.30 -7.63
CA ALA A 194 1.33 2.58 -7.00
C ALA A 194 1.25 2.54 -5.47
N LEU A 195 0.36 1.70 -4.92
CA LEU A 195 0.14 1.53 -3.48
C LEU A 195 1.28 0.73 -2.83
N SER A 196 2.04 -0.05 -3.59
CA SER A 196 3.22 -0.76 -3.09
C SER A 196 4.56 -0.10 -3.46
N GLY A 197 4.49 0.99 -4.24
CA GLY A 197 5.63 1.85 -4.54
C GLY A 197 5.95 2.00 -6.01
N ALA A 198 5.23 1.34 -6.92
CA ALA A 198 5.39 1.59 -8.35
C ALA A 198 5.09 3.07 -8.69
N GLU A 199 5.58 3.51 -9.84
CA GLU A 199 5.22 4.84 -10.34
C GLU A 199 3.72 4.88 -10.67
N PRO A 200 2.96 5.88 -10.16
CA PRO A 200 1.54 5.94 -10.43
C PRO A 200 1.29 6.36 -11.89
N SER A 201 0.67 5.49 -12.68
CA SER A 201 0.28 5.79 -14.06
C SER A 201 -0.81 6.87 -14.09
N GLU A 202 -0.68 7.87 -14.96
CA GLU A 202 -1.64 8.98 -15.08
C GLU A 202 -3.06 8.52 -15.51
N ASP A 203 -3.18 7.32 -16.10
CA ASP A 203 -4.41 6.83 -16.74
C ASP A 203 -5.42 6.09 -15.84
N LYS A 204 -5.18 5.93 -14.53
CA LYS A 204 -6.10 5.16 -13.66
C LYS A 204 -7.17 6.00 -12.95
N LYS A 205 -7.67 7.06 -13.58
CA LYS A 205 -9.00 7.61 -13.25
C LYS A 205 -10.16 6.83 -13.90
N ALA A 206 -9.88 5.90 -14.82
CA ALA A 206 -10.93 5.24 -15.60
C ALA A 206 -11.58 4.00 -14.95
N THR A 207 -10.98 3.31 -13.98
CA THR A 207 -11.53 2.03 -13.48
C THR A 207 -12.44 2.15 -12.26
N ALA A 208 -12.47 3.30 -11.57
CA ALA A 208 -13.34 3.52 -10.41
C ALA A 208 -14.77 3.89 -10.80
N THR A 209 -14.97 4.51 -11.96
CA THR A 209 -16.29 4.92 -12.48
C THR A 209 -17.03 3.69 -13.02
N ASP A 210 -16.34 2.88 -13.82
CA ASP A 210 -16.92 1.71 -14.50
C ASP A 210 -17.31 0.57 -13.52
N GLN A 211 -16.56 0.39 -12.43
CA GLN A 211 -16.93 -0.54 -11.36
C GLN A 211 -18.03 0.01 -10.44
N LYS A 212 -18.11 1.34 -10.23
CA LYS A 212 -19.22 1.94 -9.48
C LYS A 212 -20.52 1.82 -10.23
N ASP A 213 -20.52 2.05 -11.54
CA ASP A 213 -21.71 1.94 -12.37
C ASP A 213 -22.18 0.48 -12.44
N ASN A 214 -21.27 -0.48 -12.64
CA ASN A 214 -21.63 -1.91 -12.58
C ASN A 214 -22.13 -2.36 -11.20
N LEU A 215 -21.54 -1.86 -10.10
CA LEU A 215 -21.97 -2.22 -8.75
C LEU A 215 -23.33 -1.58 -8.40
N ILE A 216 -23.57 -0.34 -8.81
CA ILE A 216 -24.86 0.34 -8.64
C ILE A 216 -25.95 -0.35 -9.46
N VAL A 217 -25.65 -0.76 -10.69
CA VAL A 217 -26.57 -1.54 -11.53
C VAL A 217 -26.88 -2.89 -10.90
N MET A 218 -25.88 -3.67 -10.48
CA MET A 218 -26.10 -4.97 -9.81
C MET A 218 -26.87 -4.85 -8.48
N LEU A 219 -26.59 -3.80 -7.68
CA LEU A 219 -27.31 -3.55 -6.43
C LEU A 219 -28.77 -3.10 -6.69
N SER A 220 -28.99 -2.32 -7.75
CA SER A 220 -30.32 -1.90 -8.22
C SER A 220 -31.15 -3.10 -8.71
N GLU A 221 -30.55 -3.98 -9.53
CA GLU A 221 -31.17 -5.22 -10.01
C GLU A 221 -31.53 -6.15 -8.84
N ARG A 222 -30.62 -6.32 -7.87
CA ARG A 222 -30.89 -7.12 -6.67
C ARG A 222 -32.00 -6.53 -5.80
N ASN A 223 -32.06 -5.20 -5.68
CA ASN A 223 -33.14 -4.52 -4.96
C ASN A 223 -34.49 -4.63 -5.69
N ASN A 224 -34.50 -4.58 -7.02
CA ASN A 224 -35.71 -4.77 -7.82
C ASN A 224 -36.19 -6.23 -7.78
N ALA A 225 -35.28 -7.20 -7.85
CA ALA A 225 -35.60 -8.61 -7.65
C ALA A 225 -36.20 -8.88 -6.26
N ARG A 226 -35.66 -8.24 -5.20
CA ARG A 226 -36.23 -8.30 -3.85
C ARG A 226 -37.61 -7.64 -3.73
N LYS A 227 -37.85 -6.54 -4.44
CA LYS A 227 -39.18 -5.91 -4.50
C LYS A 227 -40.23 -6.83 -5.16
N ASN A 228 -39.84 -7.62 -6.16
CA ASN A 228 -40.73 -8.56 -6.84
C ASN A 228 -41.09 -9.78 -5.98
N ILE A 229 -40.18 -10.23 -5.10
CA ILE A 229 -40.41 -11.38 -4.21
C ILE A 229 -41.36 -11.08 -3.04
N PHE A 230 -41.42 -9.82 -2.56
CA PHE A 230 -42.18 -9.46 -1.36
C PHE A 230 -43.58 -8.86 -1.61
N ARG A 231 -44.00 -8.63 -2.87
CA ARG A 231 -45.16 -7.74 -3.16
C ARG A 231 -46.20 -8.20 -4.18
N GLN A 232 -46.16 -9.42 -4.71
CA GLN A 232 -47.24 -9.83 -5.63
C GLN A 232 -48.59 -9.98 -4.90
N GLY A 233 -48.61 -10.53 -3.67
CA GLY A 233 -49.86 -10.65 -2.90
C GLY A 233 -50.22 -9.42 -2.06
N THR A 234 -49.25 -8.75 -1.45
CA THR A 234 -49.50 -7.68 -0.46
C THR A 234 -49.91 -6.35 -1.08
N PHE A 235 -49.49 -6.07 -2.32
CA PHE A 235 -49.91 -4.86 -3.03
C PHE A 235 -51.34 -4.97 -3.55
N GLN A 236 -51.74 -6.16 -4.06
CA GLN A 236 -53.11 -6.43 -4.47
C GLN A 236 -54.07 -6.39 -3.28
N LEU A 237 -53.70 -6.99 -2.14
CA LEU A 237 -54.49 -6.92 -0.91
C LEU A 237 -54.69 -5.46 -0.45
N ALA A 238 -53.61 -4.66 -0.42
CA ALA A 238 -53.67 -3.26 0.00
C ALA A 238 -54.49 -2.38 -0.95
N GLU A 239 -54.52 -2.72 -2.25
CA GLU A 239 -55.29 -1.99 -3.25
C GLU A 239 -56.79 -2.34 -3.18
N GLU A 240 -57.14 -3.59 -2.85
CA GLU A 240 -58.50 -4.03 -2.58
C GLU A 240 -59.06 -3.43 -1.28
N GLU A 241 -58.31 -3.47 -0.18
CA GLU A 241 -58.69 -2.85 1.10
C GLU A 241 -58.91 -1.34 0.95
N LYS A 242 -58.04 -0.67 0.18
CA LYS A 242 -58.20 0.76 -0.11
C LYS A 242 -59.48 1.05 -0.89
N LYS A 243 -59.85 0.20 -1.87
CA LYS A 243 -61.09 0.36 -2.63
C LYS A 243 -62.33 0.18 -1.74
N GLN A 244 -62.33 -0.86 -0.89
CA GLN A 244 -63.42 -1.11 0.06
C GLN A 244 -63.60 0.07 1.03
N ALA A 245 -62.53 0.59 1.61
CA ALA A 245 -62.60 1.74 2.52
C ALA A 245 -63.13 3.02 1.84
N ILE A 246 -62.76 3.26 0.58
CA ILE A 246 -63.28 4.41 -0.20
C ILE A 246 -64.77 4.25 -0.49
N GLU A 247 -65.23 3.03 -0.76
CA GLU A 247 -66.63 2.73 -1.05
C GLU A 247 -67.50 2.84 0.23
N GLU A 248 -67.00 2.37 1.36
CA GLU A 248 -67.61 2.58 2.68
C GLU A 248 -67.70 4.06 3.05
N LEU A 249 -66.65 4.85 2.79
CA LEU A 249 -66.72 6.31 2.97
C LEU A 249 -67.81 6.93 2.08
N LYS A 250 -67.84 6.57 0.80
CA LYS A 250 -68.87 7.08 -0.14
C LYS A 250 -70.28 6.71 0.29
N ASN A 251 -70.49 5.52 0.82
CA ASN A 251 -71.78 5.06 1.33
C ASN A 251 -72.16 5.77 2.64
N SER A 252 -71.19 6.02 3.52
CA SER A 252 -71.35 6.85 4.72
C SER A 252 -71.77 8.30 4.38
N PHE A 253 -71.19 8.89 3.33
CA PHE A 253 -71.59 10.22 2.86
C PHE A 253 -72.96 10.25 2.15
N LYS A 254 -73.39 9.14 1.52
CA LYS A 254 -74.74 9.01 0.96
C LYS A 254 -75.80 8.86 2.05
N ASN A 255 -75.55 8.06 3.08
CA ASN A 255 -76.50 7.88 4.19
C ASN A 255 -76.69 9.17 5.01
N LYS A 256 -75.64 9.98 5.18
CA LYS A 256 -75.76 11.31 5.84
C LYS A 256 -76.56 12.36 5.07
N LYS A 257 -76.86 12.14 3.79
CA LYS A 257 -77.71 13.03 2.96
C LYS A 257 -79.18 12.58 2.88
N GLY A 258 -79.54 11.45 3.48
CA GLY A 258 -80.91 10.93 3.50
C GLY A 258 -81.71 11.26 4.76
N ASP A 259 -81.06 11.67 5.85
CA ASP A 259 -81.68 11.98 7.15
C ASP A 259 -81.56 13.47 7.52
N ALA A 260 -81.75 14.36 6.54
CA ALA A 260 -81.89 15.81 6.74
C ALA A 260 -83.13 16.34 6.01
#